data_AF-A0A3B4B7R9-F1
#
_entry.id   AF-A0A3B4B7R9-F1
#
_cell.length_a   1.000
_cell.length_b   1.000
_cell.length_c   1.000
_cell.angle_alpha   90.00
_cell.angle_beta   90.00
_cell.angle_gamma   90.00
#
_symmetry.space_group_name_H-M   'P 1'
#
loop_
_entity.id
_entity.type
_entity.pdbx_description
1 polymer ?
#
loop_
_entity_poly.entity_id
_entity_poly.type
_entity_poly.pdbx_seq_one_letter_code
_entity_poly.pdbx_strand_id
1 'polypeptide(L)'
;MGLPALEFSDCYLDSPLFRERLKSHELELDKTNKFIKELIKDGKALIQAFKSLSTAKRKFADSLNEFKFQCIGDAETDDEMCIGNTTLPPFWGGAGRKSL
;
A
#
# COMPACT_ATOMS: atom_id res chain seq x y z
N MET A 1 8.59 -1.75 31.21
CA MET A 1 7.95 -1.81 32.54
C MET A 1 6.93 -0.68 32.61
N GLY A 2 5.71 -0.95 33.09
CA GLY A 2 4.61 0.03 33.09
C GLY A 2 4.72 1.04 34.22
N LEU A 3 3.93 2.12 34.12
CA LEU A 3 3.78 3.09 35.21
C LEU A 3 2.97 2.47 36.36
N PRO A 4 3.30 2.77 37.64
CA PRO A 4 2.53 2.29 38.79
C PRO A 4 1.11 2.88 38.76
N ALA A 5 0.17 2.17 39.36
CA ALA A 5 -1.22 2.62 39.48
C ALA A 5 -1.31 3.96 40.24
N LEU A 6 -2.30 4.76 39.85
CA LEU A 6 -2.68 5.97 40.57
C LEU A 6 -3.74 5.61 41.61
N GLU A 7 -3.43 5.83 42.87
CA GLU A 7 -4.31 5.50 43.99
C GLU A 7 -5.18 6.70 44.40
N PHE A 8 -6.45 6.46 44.70
CA PHE A 8 -7.38 7.51 45.12
C PHE A 8 -7.00 8.14 46.46
N SER A 9 -6.44 7.37 47.39
CA SER A 9 -5.95 7.86 48.68
C SER A 9 -4.85 8.90 48.51
N ASP A 10 -3.94 8.68 47.56
CA ASP A 10 -2.80 9.55 47.29
C ASP A 10 -3.22 10.81 46.52
N CYS A 11 -4.25 10.68 45.69
CA CYS A 11 -4.91 11.79 44.98
C CYS A 11 -5.57 12.76 45.95
N TYR A 12 -6.32 12.25 46.94
CA TYR A 12 -6.97 13.09 47.94
C TYR A 12 -5.99 13.94 48.77
N LEU A 13 -4.82 13.37 49.11
CA LEU A 13 -3.78 14.06 49.87
C LEU A 13 -2.95 15.03 49.03
N ASP A 14 -3.09 14.99 47.71
CA ASP A 14 -2.32 15.79 46.75
C ASP A 14 -0.80 15.76 47.00
N SER A 15 -0.28 14.58 47.36
CA SER A 15 1.13 14.47 47.76
C SER A 15 2.07 14.80 46.59
N PRO A 16 3.27 15.35 46.86
CA PRO A 16 4.27 15.61 45.81
C PRO A 16 4.58 14.36 44.96
N LEU A 17 4.65 13.18 45.59
CA LEU A 17 4.87 11.90 44.92
C LEU A 17 3.70 11.49 44.01
N PHE A 18 2.45 11.82 44.36
CA PHE A 18 1.29 11.61 43.50
C PHE A 18 1.37 12.50 42.26
N ARG A 19 1.71 13.79 42.42
CA ARG A 19 1.88 14.75 41.32
C ARG A 19 2.95 14.31 40.32
N GLU A 20 4.09 13.80 40.80
CA GLU A 20 5.14 13.26 39.94
C GLU A 20 4.69 12.04 39.13
N ARG A 21 3.96 11.12 39.79
CA ARG A 21 3.35 9.96 39.11
C ARG A 21 2.34 10.40 38.06
N LEU A 22 1.43 11.32 38.40
CA LEU A 22 0.43 11.86 37.48
C LEU A 22 1.08 12.49 36.25
N LYS A 23 2.11 13.33 36.45
CA LYS A 23 2.87 13.94 35.36
C LYS A 23 3.54 12.90 34.45
N SER A 24 4.01 11.80 35.02
CA SER A 24 4.60 10.70 34.24
C SER A 24 3.57 10.00 33.36
N HIS A 25 2.35 9.80 33.87
CA HIS A 25 1.22 9.28 33.08
C HIS A 25 0.81 10.24 31.97
N GLU A 26 0.66 11.53 32.26
CA GLU A 26 0.34 12.56 31.25
C GLU A 26 1.39 12.58 30.12
N LEU A 27 2.67 12.54 30.47
CA LEU A 27 3.76 12.51 29.50
C LEU A 27 3.70 11.26 28.61
N GLU A 28 3.40 10.10 29.19
CA GLU A 28 3.30 8.85 28.44
C GLU A 28 2.09 8.84 27.49
N LEU A 29 0.96 9.39 27.93
CA LEU A 29 -0.21 9.60 27.08
C LEU A 29 0.12 10.52 25.90
N ASP A 30 0.83 11.62 26.14
CA ASP A 30 1.24 12.56 25.09
C ASP A 30 2.19 11.91 24.07
N LYS A 31 3.17 11.12 24.54
CA LYS A 31 4.06 10.35 23.66
C LYS A 31 3.28 9.34 22.83
N THR A 32 2.38 8.59 23.46
CA THR A 32 1.56 7.58 22.79
C THR A 32 0.66 8.20 21.72
N ASN A 33 0.04 9.33 22.03
CA ASN A 33 -0.80 10.07 21.08
C ASN A 33 0.00 10.57 19.87
N LYS A 34 1.22 11.11 20.10
CA LYS A 34 2.11 11.51 19.00
C LYS A 34 2.51 10.31 18.14
N PHE A 35 2.86 9.19 18.77
CA PHE A 35 3.23 7.96 18.06
C PHE A 35 2.07 7.42 17.21
N ILE A 36 0.85 7.36 17.75
CA ILE A 36 -0.34 6.94 17.01
C ILE A 36 -0.59 7.83 15.79
N LYS A 37 -0.43 9.16 15.93
CA LYS A 37 -0.61 10.09 14.81
C LYS A 37 0.40 9.88 13.69
N GLU A 38 1.68 9.67 14.02
CA GLU A 38 2.69 9.35 13.01
C GLU A 38 2.43 7.98 12.38
N LEU A 39 2.03 6.97 13.15
CA LEU A 39 1.68 5.66 12.60
C LEU A 39 0.53 5.73 11.59
N ILE A 40 -0.49 6.56 11.85
CA ILE A 40 -1.58 6.80 10.91
C ILE A 40 -1.06 7.47 9.63
N LYS A 41 -0.15 8.43 9.76
CA LYS A 41 0.45 9.14 8.61
C LYS A 41 1.29 8.19 7.76
N ASP A 42 2.11 7.37 8.38
CA ASP A 42 2.91 6.34 7.70
C ASP A 42 2.02 5.32 7.01
N GLY A 43 0.94 4.86 7.65
CA GLY A 43 -0.05 3.97 7.05
C GLY A 43 -0.72 4.56 5.80
N LYS A 44 -1.05 5.86 5.83
CA LYS A 44 -1.60 6.56 4.65
C LYS A 44 -0.57 6.66 3.53
N ALA A 45 0.68 6.96 3.86
CA ALA A 45 1.77 7.02 2.88
C ALA A 45 2.02 5.66 2.22
N LEU A 46 1.98 4.58 3.00
CA LEU A 46 2.10 3.20 2.51
C LEU A 46 0.99 2.86 1.52
N ILE A 47 -0.28 3.15 1.85
CA ILE A 47 -1.40 2.93 0.93
C ILE A 47 -1.21 3.70 -0.38
N GLN A 48 -0.74 4.95 -0.29
CA GLN A 48 -0.49 5.76 -1.48
C GLN A 48 0.62 5.17 -2.36
N ALA A 49 1.70 4.66 -1.76
CA ALA A 49 2.77 3.98 -2.49
C ALA A 49 2.25 2.73 -3.21
N PHE A 50 1.38 1.93 -2.58
CA PHE A 50 0.75 0.77 -3.22
C PHE A 50 -0.11 1.16 -4.41
N LYS A 51 -0.90 2.24 -4.33
CA LYS A 51 -1.69 2.74 -5.48
C LYS A 51 -0.78 3.15 -6.65
N SER A 52 0.31 3.84 -6.35
CA SER A 52 1.30 4.22 -7.36
C SER A 52 1.95 2.98 -8.00
N LEU A 53 2.29 1.97 -7.20
CA LEU A 53 2.83 0.70 -7.68
C LEU A 53 1.83 -0.03 -8.60
N SER A 54 0.56 -0.14 -8.21
CA SER A 54 -0.47 -0.75 -9.05
C SER A 54 -0.63 -0.02 -10.38
N THR A 55 -0.55 1.31 -10.36
CA THR A 55 -0.61 2.14 -11.57
C THR A 55 0.61 1.90 -12.46
N ALA A 56 1.82 1.89 -11.89
CA ALA A 56 3.06 1.62 -12.61
C ALA A 56 3.06 0.22 -13.24
N LYS A 57 2.58 -0.79 -12.48
CA LYS A 57 2.41 -2.15 -12.98
C LYS A 57 1.48 -2.21 -14.19
N ARG A 58 0.34 -1.51 -14.14
CA ARG A 58 -0.60 -1.47 -15.27
C ARG A 58 0.03 -0.81 -16.48
N LYS A 59 0.66 0.36 -16.31
CA LYS A 59 1.38 1.05 -17.39
C LYS A 59 2.45 0.15 -18.03
N PHE A 60 3.21 -0.58 -17.22
CA PHE A 60 4.21 -1.50 -17.73
C PHE A 60 3.59 -2.65 -18.55
N ALA A 61 2.49 -3.22 -18.07
CA ALA A 61 1.75 -4.24 -18.82
C ALA A 61 1.18 -3.69 -20.14
N ASP A 62 0.65 -2.47 -20.13
CA ASP A 62 0.16 -1.78 -21.33
C ASP A 62 1.31 -1.58 -22.34
N SER A 63 2.47 -1.10 -21.88
CA SER A 63 3.67 -0.99 -22.73
C SER A 63 4.14 -2.31 -23.30
N LEU A 64 4.04 -3.42 -22.57
CA LEU A 64 4.37 -4.75 -23.09
C LEU A 64 3.36 -5.25 -24.13
N ASN A 65 2.07 -4.92 -23.96
CA ASN A 65 1.03 -5.27 -24.93
C ASN A 65 1.16 -4.46 -26.23
N GLU A 66 1.59 -3.20 -26.12
CA GLU A 66 1.85 -2.33 -27.28
C GLU A 66 3.21 -2.58 -27.93
N PHE A 67 4.14 -3.21 -27.20
CA PHE A 67 5.46 -3.52 -27.73
C PHE A 67 5.35 -4.49 -28.91
N LYS A 68 5.69 -3.98 -30.08
CA LYS A 68 5.87 -4.76 -31.30
C LYS A 68 7.29 -4.52 -31.79
N PHE A 69 7.96 -5.58 -32.24
CA PHE A 69 9.22 -5.41 -32.94
C PHE A 69 8.95 -4.63 -34.23
N GLN A 70 9.74 -3.59 -34.47
CA GLN A 70 9.69 -2.86 -35.72
C GLN A 70 10.53 -3.65 -36.73
N CYS A 71 9.88 -4.31 -37.69
CA CYS A 71 10.60 -5.01 -38.77
C CYS A 71 11.36 -3.99 -39.62
N ILE A 72 12.58 -4.33 -40.03
CA ILE A 72 13.43 -3.46 -40.85
C ILE A 72 13.09 -3.74 -42.32
N GLY A 73 12.51 -2.77 -43.02
CA GLY A 73 12.13 -2.85 -44.44
C GLY A 73 10.62 -2.84 -44.66
N ASP A 74 10.20 -2.52 -45.89
CA ASP A 74 8.82 -2.18 -46.23
C ASP A 74 7.90 -3.42 -46.40
N ALA A 75 8.41 -4.62 -46.11
CA ALA A 75 7.72 -5.89 -46.31
C ALA A 75 7.88 -6.80 -45.09
N GLU A 76 6.77 -7.13 -44.43
CA GLU A 76 6.71 -8.22 -43.46
C GLU A 76 6.84 -9.56 -44.22
N THR A 77 7.78 -10.40 -43.80
CA THR A 77 7.91 -11.75 -44.36
C THR A 77 6.92 -12.71 -43.68
N ASP A 78 6.50 -13.76 -44.38
CA ASP A 78 5.53 -14.75 -43.86
C ASP A 78 6.00 -15.38 -42.53
N ASP A 79 7.31 -15.55 -42.37
CA ASP A 79 7.96 -16.02 -41.14
C ASP A 79 7.76 -15.04 -39.96
N GLU A 80 7.78 -13.72 -40.19
CA GLU A 80 7.56 -12.69 -39.17
C GLU A 80 6.09 -12.64 -38.71
N MET A 81 5.14 -12.77 -39.64
CA MET A 81 3.71 -12.89 -39.31
C MET A 81 3.41 -14.16 -38.51
N CYS A 82 4.06 -15.28 -38.84
CA CYS A 82 3.87 -16.56 -38.17
C CYS A 82 4.31 -16.51 -36.69
N ILE A 83 5.42 -15.81 -36.39
CA ILE A 83 5.94 -15.65 -35.02
C ILE A 83 5.04 -14.70 -34.18
N GLY A 84 4.57 -13.59 -34.76
CA GLY A 84 3.70 -12.62 -34.07
C GLY A 84 2.31 -13.15 -33.72
N ASN A 85 1.74 -14.03 -34.55
CA ASN A 85 0.41 -14.61 -34.33
C ASN A 85 0.41 -15.82 -33.39
N THR A 86 1.56 -16.46 -33.16
CA THR A 86 1.68 -17.68 -32.35
C THR A 86 1.83 -17.39 -30.84
N THR A 87 2.05 -16.13 -30.43
CA THR A 87 2.40 -15.77 -29.04
C THR A 87 1.23 -15.40 -28.11
N LEU A 88 -0.04 -15.48 -28.54
CA LEU A 88 -1.18 -15.35 -27.63
C LEU A 88 -2.15 -16.54 -27.77
N PRO A 89 -2.28 -17.42 -26.75
CA PRO A 89 -3.34 -18.42 -26.76
C PRO A 89 -4.72 -17.72 -26.66
N PRO A 90 -5.77 -18.24 -27.31
CA PRO A 90 -7.10 -17.62 -27.39
C PRO A 90 -7.89 -17.60 -26.06
N PHE A 91 -7.22 -17.78 -24.91
CA PHE A 91 -7.89 -17.91 -23.61
C PHE A 91 -8.31 -16.56 -22.97
N TRP A 92 -7.90 -15.43 -23.53
CA TRP A 92 -8.24 -14.08 -23.04
C TRP A 92 -9.10 -13.28 -24.03
N GLY A 93 -10.05 -13.94 -24.71
CA GLY A 93 -11.10 -13.28 -25.50
C GLY A 93 -12.47 -13.68 -24.96
N GLY A 94 -13.14 -12.80 -24.21
CA GLY A 94 -14.46 -13.06 -23.67
C GLY A 94 -15.49 -13.36 -24.76
N ALA A 95 -16.11 -14.53 -24.70
CA ALA A 95 -17.35 -14.83 -25.38
C ALA A 95 -18.52 -14.57 -24.42
N GLY A 96 -19.35 -13.60 -24.79
CA GLY A 96 -20.52 -13.21 -24.04
C GLY A 96 -21.59 -14.30 -23.93
N ARG A 97 -22.42 -14.13 -22.91
CA ARG A 97 -23.78 -14.64 -22.79
C ARG A 97 -24.49 -14.69 -24.16
N LYS A 98 -24.89 -15.87 -24.64
CA LYS A 98 -26.14 -16.09 -25.40
C LYS A 98 -26.69 -17.51 -25.15
N SER A 99 -27.83 -17.52 -24.46
CA SER A 99 -28.97 -18.44 -24.50
C SER A 99 -28.81 -19.81 -25.19
N LEU A 100 -29.06 -20.87 -24.42
CA LEU A 100 -30.10 -21.89 -24.68
C LEU A 100 -30.57 -22.49 -23.35
#